data_AF-A0A4R6Y018-F1
#
_entry.id   AF-A0A4R6Y018-F1
#
_cell.length_a   1.000
_cell.length_b   1.000
_cell.length_c   1.000
_cell.angle_alpha   90.00
_cell.angle_beta   90.00
_cell.angle_gamma   90.00
#
_symmetry.space_group_name_H-M   'P 1'
#
loop_
_entity.id
_entity.type
_entity.pdbx_description
1 polymer ?
#
loop_
_entity_poly.entity_id
_entity_poly.type
_entity_poly.pdbx_seq_one_letter_code
_entity_poly.pdbx_strand_id
1 'polypeptide(L)'
;MTNKHKTSAKANAVKKDIRQEVTDQIVGMFESKLSEIMEMLDSPNIQPFEKPWVCIENLIHKNGASNHSYRGINNLILAAKSMSMGYVSNQWMTYKCCCSFKTDHLKA
;
A
#
# COMPACT_ATOMS: atom_id res chain seq x y z
N MET A 1 41.91 35.21 21.87
CA MET A 1 41.27 33.88 21.85
C MET A 1 39.96 34.00 21.08
N THR A 2 39.90 33.51 19.84
CA THR A 2 38.73 33.67 18.95
C THR A 2 37.76 32.51 19.12
N ASN A 3 36.60 32.75 19.72
CA ASN A 3 35.56 31.73 19.86
C ASN A 3 34.68 31.72 18.61
N LYS A 4 34.92 30.77 17.70
CA LYS A 4 34.08 30.53 16.52
C LYS A 4 32.83 29.78 16.99
N HIS A 5 31.72 30.50 17.17
CA HIS A 5 30.41 29.85 17.34
C HIS A 5 30.03 29.16 16.04
N LYS A 6 30.04 27.82 16.05
CA LYS A 6 29.50 26.98 14.98
C LYS A 6 28.00 27.25 14.87
N THR A 7 27.59 28.02 13.86
CA THR A 7 26.19 28.16 13.48
C THR A 7 25.71 26.84 12.88
N SER A 8 24.93 26.08 13.65
CA SER A 8 24.18 24.93 13.15
C SER A 8 23.10 25.44 12.20
N ALA A 9 23.36 25.36 10.90
CA ALA A 9 22.33 25.49 9.87
C ALA A 9 21.40 24.27 9.98
N LYS A 10 20.34 24.38 10.78
CA LYS A 10 19.22 23.44 10.72
C LYS A 10 18.49 23.68 9.40
N ALA A 11 18.82 22.89 8.38
CA ALA A 11 18.02 22.81 7.17
C ALA A 11 16.59 22.42 7.55
N ASN A 12 15.61 23.22 7.16
CA ASN A 12 14.19 22.91 7.30
C ASN A 12 13.87 21.72 6.38
N ALA A 13 14.12 20.50 6.85
CA ALA A 13 13.62 19.30 6.21
C ALA A 13 12.09 19.30 6.41
N VAL A 14 11.36 19.66 5.36
CA VAL A 14 9.91 19.53 5.31
C VAL A 14 9.59 18.07 5.60
N LYS A 15 8.99 17.80 6.76
CA LYS A 15 8.57 16.45 7.11
C LYS A 15 7.48 16.06 6.11
N LYS A 16 7.66 14.91 5.43
CA LYS A 16 6.62 14.37 4.56
C LYS A 16 5.34 14.17 5.37
N ASP A 17 4.24 14.71 4.88
CA ASP A 17 2.93 14.46 5.49
C ASP A 17 2.43 13.09 5.02
N ILE A 18 2.56 12.11 5.90
CA ILE A 18 2.14 10.72 5.66
C ILE A 18 0.64 10.65 5.34
N ARG A 19 -0.19 11.52 5.93
CA ARG A 19 -1.62 11.50 5.67
C ARG A 19 -1.90 11.96 4.25
N GLN A 20 -1.26 13.05 3.82
CA GLN A 20 -1.42 13.56 2.47
C GLN A 20 -0.94 12.52 1.44
N GLU A 21 0.20 11.89 1.68
CA GLU A 21 0.72 10.83 0.79
C GLU A 21 -0.27 9.65 0.64
N VAL A 22 -0.84 9.18 1.75
CA VAL A 22 -1.87 8.13 1.72
C VAL A 22 -3.12 8.59 0.99
N THR A 23 -3.56 9.83 1.22
CA THR A 23 -4.73 10.39 0.54
C THR A 23 -4.50 10.49 -0.96
N ASP A 24 -3.36 11.04 -1.39
CA ASP A 24 -3.00 11.19 -2.80
C ASP A 24 -2.95 9.82 -3.50
N GLN A 25 -2.40 8.81 -2.83
CA GLN A 25 -2.37 7.44 -3.34
C GLN A 25 -3.77 6.88 -3.57
N ILE A 26 -4.68 7.07 -2.60
CA ILE A 26 -6.05 6.55 -2.68
C ILE A 26 -6.83 7.27 -3.79
N VAL A 27 -6.74 8.59 -3.85
CA VAL A 27 -7.41 9.40 -4.88
C VAL A 27 -6.93 8.99 -6.26
N GLY A 28 -5.62 8.91 -6.48
CA GLY A 28 -5.06 8.54 -7.78
C GLY A 28 -5.48 7.14 -8.25
N MET A 29 -5.65 6.19 -7.32
CA MET A 29 -6.19 4.86 -7.66
C MET A 29 -7.65 4.90 -8.11
N PHE A 30 -8.49 5.66 -7.40
CA PHE A 30 -9.90 5.80 -7.78
C PHE A 30 -10.03 6.48 -9.15
N GLU A 31 -9.29 7.56 -9.38
CA GLU A 31 -9.29 8.27 -10.66
C GLU A 31 -8.89 7.34 -11.80
N SER A 32 -7.79 6.60 -11.64
CA SER A 32 -7.31 5.65 -12.66
C SER A 32 -8.35 4.56 -12.96
N LYS A 33 -8.98 3.99 -11.93
CA LYS A 33 -10.00 2.96 -12.12
C LYS A 33 -11.30 3.48 -12.71
N LEU A 34 -11.70 4.71 -12.38
CA LEU A 34 -12.86 5.34 -13.00
C LEU A 34 -12.62 5.60 -14.49
N SER A 35 -11.42 6.07 -14.87
CA SER A 35 -11.05 6.23 -16.28
C SER A 35 -11.09 4.91 -17.06
N GLU A 36 -10.56 3.83 -16.49
CA GLU A 36 -10.64 2.48 -17.09
C GLU A 36 -12.10 2.03 -17.27
N ILE A 37 -12.95 2.23 -16.26
CA ILE A 37 -14.38 1.88 -16.34
C ILE A 37 -15.10 2.70 -17.41
N MET A 38 -14.77 3.98 -17.57
CA MET A 38 -15.33 4.83 -18.62
C MET A 38 -14.95 4.33 -20.01
N GLU A 39 -13.68 4.00 -20.23
CA GLU A 39 -13.20 3.43 -21.51
C GLU A 39 -13.86 2.08 -21.82
N MET A 40 -14.08 1.25 -20.80
CA MET A 40 -14.83 -0.01 -20.96
C MET A 40 -16.30 0.24 -21.34
N LEU A 41 -16.94 1.26 -20.77
CA LEU A 41 -18.34 1.58 -21.07
C LEU A 41 -18.54 2.14 -22.49
N ASP A 42 -17.54 2.85 -23.02
CA ASP A 42 -17.56 3.36 -24.40
C ASP A 42 -17.28 2.25 -25.44
N SER A 43 -16.86 1.06 -24.99
CA SER A 43 -16.61 -0.08 -25.86
C SER A 43 -17.93 -0.72 -26.34
N PRO A 44 -18.15 -0.89 -27.66
CA PRO A 44 -19.44 -1.33 -28.21
C PRO A 44 -19.82 -2.79 -27.91
N ASN A 45 -18.97 -3.54 -27.20
CA ASN A 45 -19.11 -4.97 -26.94
C ASN A 45 -19.58 -5.32 -25.52
N ILE A 46 -19.82 -4.34 -24.64
CA ILE A 46 -20.20 -4.62 -23.24
C ILE A 46 -21.66 -4.22 -23.02
N GLN A 47 -22.51 -5.19 -22.70
CA GLN A 47 -23.91 -4.92 -22.39
C GLN A 47 -24.03 -4.25 -21.01
N PRO A 48 -24.91 -3.26 -20.80
CA PRO A 48 -24.97 -2.46 -19.57
C PRO A 48 -25.16 -3.25 -18.26
N PHE A 49 -25.74 -4.45 -18.34
CA PHE A 49 -26.01 -5.33 -17.20
C PHE A 49 -24.95 -6.43 -17.00
N GLU A 50 -24.03 -6.61 -17.95
CA GLU A 50 -22.87 -7.51 -17.84
C GLU A 50 -21.67 -6.76 -17.24
N LYS A 51 -21.90 -5.97 -16.19
CA LYS A 51 -20.80 -5.22 -15.56
C LYS A 51 -19.73 -6.20 -15.04
N PRO A 52 -18.44 -5.96 -15.32
CA PRO A 52 -17.34 -6.79 -14.85
C PRO A 52 -17.09 -6.48 -13.37
N TRP A 53 -17.97 -6.96 -12.50
CA TRP A 53 -17.76 -6.89 -11.06
C TRP A 53 -16.59 -7.80 -10.71
N VAL A 54 -15.41 -7.21 -10.51
CA VAL A 54 -14.24 -7.95 -10.08
C VAL A 54 -14.39 -8.26 -8.58
N CYS A 55 -14.61 -9.53 -8.27
CA CYS A 55 -14.48 -10.03 -6.90
C CYS A 55 -12.99 -9.99 -6.51
N ILE A 56 -12.64 -9.11 -5.57
CA ILE A 56 -11.28 -9.06 -5.03
C ILE A 56 -11.15 -10.17 -4.00
N GLU A 57 -10.59 -11.31 -4.41
CA GLU A 57 -10.15 -12.33 -3.47
C GLU A 57 -9.05 -11.78 -2.56
N ASN A 58 -9.01 -12.21 -1.29
CA ASN A 58 -7.99 -11.84 -0.31
C ASN A 58 -7.97 -10.35 0.12
N LEU A 59 -9.14 -9.70 0.18
CA LEU A 59 -9.26 -8.29 0.59
C LEU A 59 -8.71 -7.98 2.00
N ILE A 60 -8.77 -8.96 2.91
CA ILE A 60 -8.29 -8.81 4.29
C ILE A 60 -6.81 -9.17 4.36
N HIS A 61 -5.98 -8.15 4.51
CA HIS A 61 -4.55 -8.29 4.68
C HIS A 61 -4.21 -8.65 6.12
N LYS A 62 -3.19 -9.49 6.29
CA LYS A 62 -2.79 -10.00 7.60
C LYS A 62 -1.28 -9.90 7.81
N ASN A 63 -0.89 -9.77 9.06
CA ASN A 63 0.51 -9.83 9.44
C ASN A 63 1.02 -11.26 9.25
N GLY A 64 2.08 -11.46 8.47
CA GLY A 64 2.63 -12.78 8.18
C GLY A 64 3.24 -13.49 9.40
N ALA A 65 3.65 -12.75 10.44
CA ALA A 65 4.27 -13.31 11.64
C ALA A 65 3.23 -13.65 12.74
N SER A 66 2.28 -12.74 13.00
CA SER A 66 1.26 -12.95 14.04
C SER A 66 -0.08 -13.48 13.53
N ASN A 67 -0.26 -13.54 12.20
CA ASN A 67 -1.51 -13.86 11.52
C ASN A 67 -2.69 -12.93 11.88
N HIS A 68 -2.44 -11.80 12.55
CA HIS A 68 -3.45 -10.81 12.90
C HIS A 68 -3.85 -9.99 11.67
N SER A 69 -5.16 -9.83 11.43
CA SER A 69 -5.68 -9.00 10.36
C SER A 69 -5.40 -7.52 10.62
N TYR A 70 -4.92 -6.81 9.60
CA TYR A 70 -4.82 -5.35 9.69
C TYR A 70 -6.22 -4.73 9.74
N ARG A 71 -6.31 -3.48 10.20
CA ARG A 71 -7.57 -2.76 10.40
C ARG A 71 -7.51 -1.37 9.78
N GLY A 72 -8.68 -0.84 9.41
CA GLY A 72 -8.82 0.51 8.88
C GLY A 72 -8.01 0.74 7.60
N ILE A 73 -7.40 1.91 7.51
CA ILE A 73 -6.67 2.39 6.32
C ILE A 73 -5.52 1.46 5.89
N ASN A 74 -4.93 0.73 6.82
CA ASN A 74 -3.83 -0.19 6.52
C ASN A 74 -4.29 -1.31 5.57
N ASN A 75 -5.53 -1.80 5.68
CA ASN A 75 -6.03 -2.79 4.72
C ASN A 75 -6.12 -2.22 3.30
N LEU A 76 -6.56 -0.96 3.18
CA LEU A 76 -6.71 -0.29 1.88
C LEU A 76 -5.35 -0.05 1.24
N ILE A 77 -4.37 0.45 1.99
CA ILE A 77 -3.00 0.69 1.49
C ILE A 77 -2.34 -0.61 1.05
N LEU A 78 -2.49 -1.68 1.84
CA LEU A 78 -1.90 -2.97 1.52
C LEU A 78 -2.59 -3.64 0.32
N ALA A 79 -3.92 -3.51 0.20
CA ALA A 79 -4.69 -3.97 -0.95
C ALA A 79 -4.30 -3.22 -2.24
N ALA A 80 -4.18 -1.90 -2.14
CA ALA A 80 -3.66 -1.07 -3.21
C ALA A 80 -2.30 -1.54 -3.69
N LYS A 81 -1.40 -1.81 -2.74
CA LYS A 81 -0.04 -2.21 -3.06
C LYS A 81 0.00 -3.62 -3.66
N SER A 82 -0.76 -4.57 -3.12
CA SER A 82 -0.82 -5.93 -3.67
C SER A 82 -1.36 -5.94 -5.10
N MET A 83 -2.40 -5.15 -5.40
CA MET A 83 -2.93 -4.98 -6.76
C MET A 83 -1.88 -4.36 -7.71
N SER A 84 -1.25 -3.26 -7.30
CA SER A 84 -0.27 -2.56 -8.15
C SER A 84 0.96 -3.40 -8.50
N MET A 85 1.34 -4.32 -7.62
CA MET A 85 2.53 -5.15 -7.75
C MET A 85 2.22 -6.59 -8.20
N GLY A 86 0.95 -6.94 -8.37
CA GLY A 86 0.53 -8.30 -8.71
C GLY A 86 0.82 -9.34 -7.61
N TYR A 87 0.83 -8.95 -6.34
CA TYR A 87 1.04 -9.89 -5.24
C TYR A 87 -0.21 -10.72 -4.97
N VAL A 88 -0.04 -12.05 -4.97
CA VAL A 88 -1.13 -13.02 -4.72
C VAL A 88 -1.36 -13.23 -3.23
N SER A 89 -0.31 -13.09 -2.40
CA SER A 89 -0.41 -13.31 -0.96
C SER A 89 -0.91 -12.07 -0.22
N ASN A 90 -1.82 -12.27 0.74
CA ASN A 90 -2.30 -11.22 1.65
C ASN A 90 -1.45 -11.05 2.92
N GLN A 91 -0.32 -11.76 3.00
CA GLN A 91 0.57 -11.71 4.15
C GLN A 91 1.63 -10.63 3.99
N TRP A 92 1.67 -9.71 4.95
CA TRP A 92 2.66 -8.64 5.01
C TRP A 92 3.50 -8.75 6.27
N MET A 93 4.81 -8.60 6.12
CA MET A 93 5.76 -8.65 7.21
C MET A 93 6.84 -7.58 7.04
N THR A 94 7.36 -7.09 8.16
CA THR A 94 8.56 -6.24 8.12
C THR A 94 9.78 -7.10 7.86
N TYR A 95 10.85 -6.49 7.33
CA TYR A 95 12.12 -7.17 7.09
C TYR A 95 12.64 -7.86 8.36
N LYS A 96 12.62 -7.15 9.51
CA LYS A 96 13.06 -7.70 10.80
C LYS A 96 12.25 -8.94 11.21
N CYS A 97 10.92 -8.90 11.07
CA CYS A 97 10.06 -10.04 11.36
C CYS A 97 10.34 -11.22 10.43
N CYS A 98 10.53 -10.96 9.12
CA CYS A 98 10.86 -12.00 8.15
C CYS A 98 12.17 -12.72 8.47
N CYS A 99 13.22 -11.97 8.79
CA CYS A 99 14.53 -12.52 9.15
C CYS A 99 14.45 -13.39 10.41
N SER A 100 13.68 -12.98 11.41
CA SER A 100 13.50 -13.74 12.65
C SER A 100 12.67 -15.01 12.42
N PHE A 101 11.61 -14.91 11.61
CA PHE A 101 10.76 -16.05 11.27
C PHE A 101 11.55 -17.16 10.56
N LYS A 102 12.43 -16.80 9.60
CA LYS A 102 13.27 -17.78 8.89
C LYS A 102 14.20 -18.58 9.80
N THR A 103 14.70 -17.98 10.89
CA THR A 103 15.61 -18.68 11.80
C THR A 103 14.93 -19.72 12.68
N ASP A 104 13.62 -19.61 12.89
CA ASP A 104 12.87 -20.55 13.72
C ASP A 104 12.53 -21.84 12.94
N HIS A 105 12.33 -21.76 11.63
CA HIS A 105 12.04 -22.92 10.77
C HIS A 105 13.27 -23.77 10.40
N LEU A 106 14.48 -23.29 10.69
CA LEU A 106 15.74 -24.00 10.40
C LEU A 106 16.35 -24.70 11.64
N LYS A 107 15.69 -24.59 12.80
CA LYS A 107 16.12 -25.21 14.07
C LYS A 107 15.29 -26.45 14.45
N ALA A 108 14.46 -26.95 13.53
CA ALA A 108 13.67 -28.17 13.71
C ALA A 108 14.34 -29.37 13.05
#